data_AF-A0A1B7Z356-F1
#
_entry.id   AF-A0A1B7Z356-F1
#
_cell.length_a   1.000
_cell.length_b   1.000
_cell.length_c   1.000
_cell.angle_alpha   90.00
_cell.angle_beta   90.00
_cell.angle_gamma   90.00
#
_symmetry.space_group_name_H-M   'P 1'
#
loop_
_entity.id
_entity.type
_entity.pdbx_description
1 polymer ?
#
loop_
_entity_poly.entity_id
_entity_poly.type
_entity_poly.pdbx_seq_one_letter_code
_entity_poly.pdbx_strand_id
1 'polypeptide(L)'
;MKETFIGHKIKILNSEKTGITLELNSWSSENMEEKYSVSFDNENIIERIAENHLSFGEKVSKTDFFHRLIRDIRVSDEATREFASAILCDFLEFDIADFDLNILKLGIEKVIEQLRIEKNANVEQKLAEGLFEFIWHKRLSKKEEIELLERLTEIDSYQVWSYLGDEIVEDIKSYNSKKLNEYYSENIEKWKEKDIQLYGKEKAEKYYNELNKTSG
;
A
#
# COMPACT_ATOMS: atom_id res chain seq x y z
N MET A 1 -7.40 19.07 -20.70
CA MET A 1 -6.83 17.84 -20.12
C MET A 1 -7.37 16.68 -20.94
N LYS A 2 -6.53 15.71 -21.35
CA LYS A 2 -7.06 14.43 -21.85
C LYS A 2 -7.92 13.84 -20.74
N GLU A 3 -9.14 13.46 -21.06
CA GLU A 3 -10.03 12.78 -20.11
C GLU A 3 -9.45 11.37 -19.88
N THR A 4 -9.18 11.02 -18.62
CA THR A 4 -8.66 9.69 -18.26
C THR A 4 -9.81 8.82 -17.77
N PHE A 5 -9.97 7.63 -18.35
CA PHE A 5 -11.06 6.71 -18.01
C PHE A 5 -10.68 5.74 -16.89
N ILE A 6 -9.97 6.20 -15.85
CA ILE A 6 -9.62 5.35 -14.68
C ILE A 6 -10.88 5.03 -13.87
N GLY A 7 -11.02 3.78 -13.44
CA GLY A 7 -12.18 3.30 -12.68
C GLY A 7 -13.46 3.24 -13.51
N HIS A 8 -13.35 2.96 -14.82
CA HIS A 8 -14.51 2.77 -15.69
C HIS A 8 -14.66 1.29 -16.05
N LYS A 9 -15.91 0.85 -16.17
CA LYS A 9 -16.20 -0.45 -16.78
C LYS A 9 -15.67 -0.46 -18.21
N ILE A 10 -15.19 -1.61 -18.67
CA ILE A 10 -14.77 -1.80 -20.04
C ILE A 10 -15.35 -3.07 -20.64
N LYS A 11 -15.42 -3.09 -21.97
CA LYS A 11 -15.51 -4.30 -22.79
C LYS A 11 -14.35 -4.30 -23.77
N ILE A 12 -13.68 -5.44 -23.93
CA ILE A 12 -12.66 -5.61 -24.98
C ILE A 12 -13.36 -5.69 -26.34
N LEU A 13 -12.90 -4.90 -27.31
CA LEU A 13 -13.45 -4.95 -28.65
C LEU A 13 -13.28 -6.35 -29.26
N ASN A 14 -14.33 -6.86 -29.90
CA ASN A 14 -14.38 -8.19 -30.51
C ASN A 14 -14.17 -9.36 -29.52
N SER A 15 -14.42 -9.16 -28.23
CA SER A 15 -14.35 -10.18 -27.19
C SER A 15 -15.50 -10.02 -26.20
N GLU A 16 -15.83 -11.09 -25.47
CA GLU A 16 -16.79 -11.03 -24.36
C GLU A 16 -16.14 -10.67 -23.01
N LYS A 17 -14.82 -10.44 -22.99
CA LYS A 17 -14.11 -10.02 -21.77
C LYS A 17 -14.55 -8.62 -21.34
N THR A 18 -14.91 -8.50 -20.07
CA THR A 18 -15.26 -7.25 -19.39
C THR A 18 -14.40 -7.07 -18.15
N GLY A 19 -14.27 -5.84 -17.69
CA GLY A 19 -13.46 -5.52 -16.51
C GLY A 19 -13.59 -4.06 -16.10
N ILE A 20 -12.62 -3.60 -15.32
CA ILE A 20 -12.46 -2.19 -15.00
C ILE A 20 -11.03 -1.72 -15.30
N THR A 21 -10.90 -0.47 -15.69
CA THR A 21 -9.60 0.21 -15.80
C THR A 21 -9.10 0.64 -14.43
N LEU A 22 -7.82 0.41 -14.16
CA LEU A 22 -7.18 0.71 -12.87
C LEU A 22 -6.23 1.91 -12.96
N GLU A 23 -5.48 2.01 -14.04
CA GLU A 23 -4.45 3.05 -14.22
C GLU A 23 -4.23 3.28 -15.72
N LEU A 24 -3.70 4.44 -16.11
CA LEU A 24 -3.21 4.72 -17.45
C LEU A 24 -1.73 5.13 -17.36
N ASN A 25 -0.84 4.36 -17.97
CA ASN A 25 0.59 4.68 -17.98
C ASN A 25 1.26 4.30 -19.31
N SER A 26 2.43 4.88 -19.59
CA SER A 26 3.22 4.66 -20.82
C SER A 26 4.57 3.96 -20.56
N TRP A 27 4.98 3.82 -19.30
CA TRP A 27 6.36 3.52 -18.91
C TRP A 27 6.92 2.15 -19.30
N SER A 28 6.09 1.21 -19.76
CA SER A 28 6.57 -0.14 -20.13
C SER A 28 6.00 -0.69 -21.44
N SER A 29 5.48 0.15 -22.32
CA SER A 29 5.13 -0.27 -23.69
C SER A 29 6.32 -0.09 -24.64
N GLU A 30 6.54 -1.05 -25.53
CA GLU A 30 7.27 -0.79 -26.78
C GLU A 30 6.68 0.47 -27.42
N ASN A 31 7.51 1.49 -27.70
CA ASN A 31 7.14 2.80 -28.26
C ASN A 31 6.48 3.84 -27.31
N MET A 32 6.47 3.64 -25.99
CA MET A 32 5.88 4.59 -25.01
C MET A 32 4.38 4.91 -25.26
N GLU A 33 3.65 3.99 -25.86
CA GLU A 33 2.20 4.09 -26.02
C GLU A 33 1.46 3.95 -24.68
N GLU A 34 0.56 4.88 -24.39
CA GLU A 34 -0.32 4.83 -23.22
C GLU A 34 -1.21 3.59 -23.28
N LYS A 35 -1.15 2.76 -22.22
CA LYS A 35 -2.01 1.59 -22.05
C LYS A 35 -2.71 1.64 -20.70
N TYR A 36 -3.96 1.20 -20.69
CA TYR A 36 -4.71 1.03 -19.46
C TYR A 36 -4.35 -0.31 -18.81
N SER A 37 -4.08 -0.31 -17.52
CA SER A 37 -4.10 -1.52 -16.70
C SER A 37 -5.57 -1.91 -16.50
N VAL A 38 -5.97 -3.08 -16.96
CA VAL A 38 -7.36 -3.56 -16.95
C VAL A 38 -7.45 -4.80 -16.09
N SER A 39 -8.30 -4.75 -15.07
CA SER A 39 -8.64 -5.90 -14.23
C SER A 39 -9.94 -6.53 -14.70
N PHE A 40 -9.88 -7.80 -15.11
CA PHE A 40 -11.02 -8.50 -15.69
C PHE A 40 -12.00 -9.05 -14.64
N ASP A 41 -13.28 -9.09 -14.99
CA ASP A 41 -14.35 -9.51 -14.08
C ASP A 41 -14.27 -11.00 -13.72
N ASN A 42 -14.09 -11.84 -14.74
CA ASN A 42 -14.11 -13.29 -14.61
C ASN A 42 -12.71 -13.91 -14.53
N GLU A 43 -11.68 -13.11 -14.78
CA GLU A 43 -10.29 -13.53 -14.76
C GLU A 43 -9.59 -12.76 -13.65
N ASN A 44 -8.88 -13.48 -12.77
CA ASN A 44 -8.11 -12.90 -11.69
C ASN A 44 -6.74 -12.41 -12.22
N ILE A 45 -6.77 -11.58 -13.26
CA ILE A 45 -5.59 -11.06 -13.96
C ILE A 45 -5.74 -9.57 -14.29
N ILE A 46 -4.64 -8.84 -14.21
CA ILE A 46 -4.50 -7.50 -14.75
C ILE A 46 -3.66 -7.54 -16.02
N GLU A 47 -4.18 -6.98 -17.11
CA GLU A 47 -3.46 -6.85 -18.38
C GLU A 47 -3.34 -5.38 -18.80
N ARG A 48 -2.28 -5.05 -19.54
CA ARG A 48 -2.09 -3.70 -20.10
C ARG A 48 -2.59 -3.65 -21.54
N ILE A 49 -3.61 -2.82 -21.78
CA ILE A 49 -4.35 -2.80 -23.06
C ILE A 49 -4.37 -1.38 -23.62
N ALA A 50 -4.05 -1.25 -24.90
CA ALA A 50 -4.11 0.03 -25.60
C ALA A 50 -5.58 0.49 -25.73
N GLU A 51 -5.79 1.80 -25.60
CA GLU A 51 -7.12 2.43 -25.58
C GLU A 51 -8.00 2.04 -26.78
N ASN A 52 -7.39 1.92 -27.97
CA ASN A 52 -8.08 1.56 -29.21
C ASN A 52 -8.67 0.13 -29.23
N HIS A 53 -8.40 -0.70 -28.21
CA HIS A 53 -9.00 -2.02 -28.04
C HIS A 53 -10.10 -2.05 -26.98
N LEU A 54 -10.44 -0.90 -26.38
CA LEU A 54 -11.38 -0.80 -25.28
C LEU A 54 -12.64 -0.04 -25.70
N SER A 55 -13.79 -0.52 -25.22
CA SER A 55 -15.02 0.25 -25.15
C SER A 55 -15.28 0.60 -23.70
N PHE A 56 -15.32 1.90 -23.39
CA PHE A 56 -15.55 2.40 -22.03
C PHE A 56 -17.05 2.51 -21.72
N GLY A 57 -17.42 2.04 -20.53
CA GLY A 57 -18.74 2.16 -19.95
C GLY A 57 -18.78 3.16 -18.80
N GLU A 58 -19.72 2.98 -17.88
CA GLU A 58 -19.89 3.86 -16.72
C GLU A 58 -18.71 3.77 -15.73
N LYS A 59 -18.49 4.85 -14.99
CA LYS A 59 -17.56 4.89 -13.87
C LYS A 59 -18.07 4.03 -12.73
N VAL A 60 -17.22 3.16 -12.17
CA VAL A 60 -17.56 2.38 -10.98
C VAL A 60 -17.45 3.23 -9.71
N SER A 61 -18.09 2.77 -8.64
CA SER A 61 -17.95 3.43 -7.34
C SER A 61 -16.51 3.30 -6.82
N LYS A 62 -16.05 4.25 -6.00
CA LYS A 62 -14.75 4.12 -5.31
C LYS A 62 -14.68 2.81 -4.52
N THR A 63 -15.79 2.38 -3.91
CA THR A 63 -15.88 1.13 -3.17
C THR A 63 -15.64 -0.10 -4.05
N ASP A 64 -16.28 -0.17 -5.23
CA ASP A 64 -16.06 -1.27 -6.16
C ASP A 64 -14.63 -1.30 -6.68
N PHE A 65 -14.06 -0.12 -6.93
CA PHE A 65 -12.66 0.03 -7.32
C PHE A 65 -11.70 -0.50 -6.24
N PHE A 66 -11.89 -0.08 -4.98
CA PHE A 66 -11.10 -0.55 -3.85
C PHE A 66 -11.24 -2.06 -3.64
N HIS A 67 -12.46 -2.59 -3.66
CA HIS A 67 -12.69 -4.04 -3.57
C HIS A 67 -12.01 -4.80 -4.72
N ARG A 68 -11.92 -4.20 -5.91
CA ARG A 68 -11.20 -4.81 -7.01
C ARG A 68 -9.71 -4.93 -6.71
N LEU A 69 -9.08 -3.88 -6.21
CA LEU A 69 -7.67 -3.91 -5.82
C LEU A 69 -7.43 -4.94 -4.70
N ILE A 70 -8.29 -4.97 -3.68
CA ILE A 70 -8.20 -5.96 -2.59
C ILE A 70 -8.35 -7.41 -3.10
N ARG A 71 -9.17 -7.64 -4.12
CA ARG A 71 -9.23 -8.95 -4.79
C ARG A 71 -7.91 -9.26 -5.48
N ASP A 72 -7.39 -8.32 -6.26
CA ASP A 72 -6.26 -8.53 -7.16
C ASP A 72 -4.91 -8.66 -6.42
N ILE A 73 -4.71 -8.03 -5.26
CA ILE A 73 -3.49 -8.25 -4.45
C ILE A 73 -3.40 -9.67 -3.85
N ARG A 74 -4.47 -10.47 -3.94
CA ARG A 74 -4.53 -11.81 -3.31
C ARG A 74 -4.52 -12.95 -4.33
N VAL A 75 -4.32 -12.65 -5.61
CA VAL A 75 -4.31 -13.67 -6.67
C VAL A 75 -2.95 -14.37 -6.72
N SER A 76 -2.91 -15.56 -7.31
CA SER A 76 -1.66 -16.32 -7.44
C SER A 76 -0.69 -15.71 -8.46
N ASP A 77 -1.21 -14.99 -9.46
CA ASP A 77 -0.40 -14.33 -10.48
C ASP A 77 0.39 -13.15 -9.91
N GLU A 78 1.71 -13.21 -10.03
CA GLU A 78 2.62 -12.24 -9.41
C GLU A 78 2.53 -10.86 -10.06
N ALA A 79 2.47 -10.79 -11.40
CA ALA A 79 2.37 -9.52 -12.11
C ALA A 79 1.08 -8.78 -11.77
N THR A 80 -0.04 -9.51 -11.64
CA THR A 80 -1.31 -8.95 -11.18
C THR A 80 -1.20 -8.39 -9.77
N ARG A 81 -0.55 -9.11 -8.83
CA ARG A 81 -0.31 -8.57 -7.48
C ARG A 81 0.57 -7.32 -7.51
N GLU A 82 1.62 -7.29 -8.31
CA GLU A 82 2.49 -6.11 -8.46
C GLU A 82 1.69 -4.89 -8.92
N PHE A 83 0.93 -5.00 -10.02
CA PHE A 83 0.09 -3.90 -10.49
C PHE A 83 -0.95 -3.47 -9.45
N ALA A 84 -1.67 -4.42 -8.87
CA ALA A 84 -2.70 -4.12 -7.89
C ALA A 84 -2.12 -3.46 -6.62
N SER A 85 -0.96 -3.92 -6.15
CA SER A 85 -0.33 -3.39 -4.94
C SER A 85 0.18 -1.96 -5.12
N ALA A 86 0.76 -1.64 -6.28
CA ALA A 86 1.17 -0.28 -6.61
C ALA A 86 -0.04 0.68 -6.65
N ILE A 87 -1.10 0.31 -7.37
CA ILE A 87 -2.30 1.14 -7.51
C ILE A 87 -3.05 1.27 -6.17
N LEU A 88 -3.03 0.21 -5.34
CA LEU A 88 -3.58 0.26 -3.99
C LEU A 88 -2.79 1.19 -3.07
N CYS A 89 -1.46 1.20 -3.18
CA CYS A 89 -0.61 2.13 -2.44
C CYS A 89 -1.00 3.57 -2.74
N ASP A 90 -1.06 3.95 -4.03
CA ASP A 90 -1.46 5.30 -4.45
C ASP A 90 -2.89 5.63 -3.98
N PHE A 91 -3.81 4.67 -4.06
CA PHE A 91 -5.17 4.85 -3.57
C PHE A 91 -5.19 5.16 -2.06
N LEU A 92 -4.42 4.42 -1.26
CA LEU A 92 -4.30 4.62 0.18
C LEU A 92 -3.60 5.92 0.55
N GLU A 93 -2.67 6.40 -0.27
CA GLU A 93 -1.97 7.68 -0.08
C GLU A 93 -2.86 8.88 -0.43
N PHE A 94 -3.60 8.83 -1.54
CA PHE A 94 -4.22 10.04 -2.10
C PHE A 94 -5.76 10.06 -2.08
N ASP A 95 -6.43 8.90 -2.05
CA ASP A 95 -7.85 8.80 -2.38
C ASP A 95 -8.77 8.39 -1.21
N ILE A 96 -8.22 8.26 0.01
CA ILE A 96 -8.98 7.76 1.16
C ILE A 96 -9.63 8.83 2.05
N ALA A 97 -9.40 10.13 1.82
CA ALA A 97 -9.86 11.16 2.75
C ALA A 97 -11.38 11.13 3.04
N ASP A 98 -12.19 10.92 1.99
CA ASP A 98 -13.66 10.87 2.03
C ASP A 98 -14.22 9.43 1.99
N PHE A 99 -13.37 8.42 2.00
CA PHE A 99 -13.77 7.03 1.79
C PHE A 99 -14.33 6.39 3.07
N ASP A 100 -15.22 5.40 2.95
CA ASP A 100 -15.81 4.71 4.10
C ASP A 100 -14.74 3.99 4.96
N LEU A 101 -14.62 4.39 6.23
CA LEU A 101 -13.60 3.87 7.13
C LEU A 101 -13.79 2.39 7.48
N ASN A 102 -15.02 1.89 7.54
CA ASN A 102 -15.27 0.48 7.85
C ASN A 102 -14.84 -0.41 6.68
N ILE A 103 -15.11 0.04 5.45
CA ILE A 103 -14.64 -0.65 4.24
C ILE A 103 -13.11 -0.64 4.17
N LEU A 104 -12.47 0.50 4.47
CA LEU A 104 -11.00 0.56 4.54
C LEU A 104 -10.43 -0.41 5.55
N LYS A 105 -10.94 -0.41 6.79
CA LYS A 105 -10.48 -1.33 7.84
C LYS A 105 -10.55 -2.79 7.37
N LEU A 106 -11.67 -3.19 6.76
CA LEU A 106 -11.81 -4.54 6.21
C LEU A 106 -10.80 -4.84 5.08
N GLY A 107 -10.50 -3.87 4.23
CA GLY A 107 -9.46 -4.02 3.19
C GLY A 107 -8.05 -4.07 3.77
N ILE A 108 -7.74 -3.27 4.80
CA ILE A 108 -6.46 -3.28 5.50
C ILE A 108 -6.20 -4.64 6.17
N GLU A 109 -7.24 -5.28 6.73
CA GLU A 109 -7.11 -6.68 7.18
C GLU A 109 -6.65 -7.61 6.06
N LYS A 110 -7.12 -7.41 4.83
CA LYS A 110 -6.71 -8.21 3.67
C LYS A 110 -5.30 -7.89 3.20
N VAL A 111 -4.86 -6.65 3.33
CA VAL A 111 -3.45 -6.26 3.10
C VAL A 111 -2.54 -6.96 4.10
N ILE A 112 -2.89 -6.96 5.40
CA ILE A 112 -2.12 -7.64 6.46
C ILE A 112 -2.08 -9.16 6.22
N GLU A 113 -3.22 -9.77 5.87
CA GLU A 113 -3.27 -11.19 5.51
C GLU A 113 -2.33 -11.53 4.35
N GLN A 114 -2.25 -10.67 3.32
CA GLN A 114 -1.37 -10.87 2.17
C GLN A 114 0.11 -10.66 2.55
N LEU A 115 0.44 -9.61 3.30
CA LEU A 115 1.81 -9.34 3.77
C LEU A 115 2.42 -10.53 4.54
N ARG A 116 1.60 -11.28 5.30
CA ARG A 116 2.06 -12.46 6.05
C ARG A 116 2.53 -13.63 5.18
N ILE A 117 2.14 -13.67 3.90
CA ILE A 117 2.45 -14.77 2.99
C ILE A 117 3.19 -14.35 1.72
N GLU A 118 3.33 -13.04 1.50
CA GLU A 118 3.96 -12.50 0.30
C GLU A 118 5.46 -12.83 0.27
N LYS A 119 5.96 -13.10 -0.94
CA LYS A 119 7.37 -13.45 -1.18
C LYS A 119 8.02 -12.56 -2.24
N ASN A 120 7.23 -11.84 -3.03
CA ASN A 120 7.73 -10.85 -3.94
C ASN A 120 8.01 -9.55 -3.16
N ALA A 121 9.27 -9.13 -3.16
CA ALA A 121 9.73 -7.97 -2.40
C ALA A 121 9.12 -6.64 -2.88
N ASN A 122 8.79 -6.50 -4.17
CA ASN A 122 8.14 -5.30 -4.71
C ASN A 122 6.70 -5.20 -4.20
N VAL A 123 5.97 -6.32 -4.23
CA VAL A 123 4.60 -6.39 -3.68
C VAL A 123 4.63 -6.12 -2.18
N GLU A 124 5.53 -6.77 -1.44
CA GLU A 124 5.70 -6.56 0.00
C GLU A 124 5.96 -5.08 0.32
N GLN A 125 6.88 -4.44 -0.41
CA GLN A 125 7.17 -3.02 -0.26
C GLN A 125 5.93 -2.16 -0.48
N LYS A 126 5.20 -2.35 -1.59
CA LYS A 126 4.02 -1.53 -1.91
C LYS A 126 2.85 -1.75 -0.98
N LEU A 127 2.64 -2.97 -0.51
CA LEU A 127 1.62 -3.25 0.51
C LEU A 127 2.00 -2.65 1.87
N ALA A 128 3.27 -2.69 2.26
CA ALA A 128 3.73 -2.07 3.50
C ALA A 128 3.63 -0.54 3.42
N GLU A 129 4.12 0.07 2.34
CA GLU A 129 4.04 1.53 2.10
C GLU A 129 2.57 2.00 2.19
N GLY A 130 1.67 1.41 1.40
CA GLY A 130 0.25 1.80 1.43
C GLY A 130 -0.44 1.59 2.79
N LEU A 131 -0.05 0.56 3.54
CA LEU A 131 -0.53 0.33 4.90
C LEU A 131 -0.11 1.45 5.85
N PHE A 132 1.13 1.93 5.76
CA PHE A 132 1.62 3.02 6.58
C PHE A 132 1.08 4.38 6.14
N GLU A 133 0.85 4.59 4.84
CA GLU A 133 0.10 5.76 4.36
C GLU A 133 -1.30 5.82 5.00
N PHE A 134 -2.02 4.70 5.06
CA PHE A 134 -3.30 4.62 5.76
C PHE A 134 -3.19 5.01 7.26
N ILE A 135 -2.11 4.60 7.94
CA ILE A 135 -1.85 4.97 9.34
C ILE A 135 -1.58 6.48 9.45
N TRP A 136 -0.76 7.03 8.56
CA TRP A 136 -0.40 8.46 8.53
C TRP A 136 -1.54 9.39 8.12
N HIS A 137 -2.57 8.88 7.47
CA HIS A 137 -3.84 9.59 7.30
C HIS A 137 -4.57 9.87 8.62
N LYS A 138 -4.16 9.26 9.74
CA LYS A 138 -4.69 9.48 11.11
C LYS A 138 -6.22 9.42 11.18
N ARG A 139 -6.82 8.52 10.39
CA ARG A 139 -8.27 8.24 10.39
C ARG A 139 -8.71 7.27 11.48
N LEU A 140 -7.75 6.57 12.09
CA LEU A 140 -7.98 5.67 13.21
C LEU A 140 -8.04 6.46 14.53
N SER A 141 -8.82 5.97 15.49
CA SER A 141 -8.63 6.42 16.87
C SER A 141 -7.27 5.95 17.38
N LYS A 142 -6.67 6.64 18.37
CA LYS A 142 -5.36 6.26 18.90
C LYS A 142 -5.32 4.81 19.40
N LYS A 143 -6.42 4.33 19.99
CA LYS A 143 -6.56 2.93 20.41
C LYS A 143 -6.46 1.96 19.22
N GLU A 144 -7.18 2.23 18.14
CA GLU A 144 -7.16 1.39 16.94
C GLU A 144 -5.81 1.44 16.22
N GLU A 145 -5.15 2.60 16.21
CA GLU A 145 -3.77 2.75 15.71
C GLU A 145 -2.80 1.87 16.51
N ILE A 146 -2.85 1.91 17.84
CA ILE A 146 -2.02 1.06 18.71
C ILE A 146 -2.29 -0.43 18.44
N GLU A 147 -3.56 -0.83 18.40
CA GLU A 147 -3.95 -2.23 18.13
C GLU A 147 -3.46 -2.72 16.76
N LEU A 148 -3.48 -1.85 15.75
CA LEU A 148 -2.93 -2.14 14.44
C LEU A 148 -1.41 -2.30 14.51
N LEU A 149 -0.68 -1.33 15.06
CA LEU A 149 0.78 -1.39 15.18
C LEU A 149 1.25 -2.64 15.95
N GLU A 150 0.55 -2.99 17.04
CA GLU A 150 0.83 -4.20 17.81
C GLU A 150 0.70 -5.48 16.98
N ARG A 151 -0.21 -5.52 16.02
CA ARG A 151 -0.38 -6.68 15.13
C ARG A 151 0.68 -6.73 14.04
N LEU A 152 1.15 -5.57 13.59
CA LEU A 152 2.22 -5.49 12.59
C LEU A 152 3.56 -6.02 13.13
N THR A 153 3.80 -5.96 14.45
CA THR A 153 5.00 -6.56 15.04
C THR A 153 5.08 -8.08 14.86
N GLU A 154 3.99 -8.74 14.47
CA GLU A 154 3.91 -10.19 14.25
C GLU A 154 4.23 -10.60 12.81
N ILE A 155 4.43 -9.63 11.90
CA ILE A 155 4.72 -9.89 10.49
C ILE A 155 6.24 -9.95 10.33
N ASP A 156 6.74 -11.10 9.88
CA ASP A 156 8.14 -11.29 9.51
C ASP A 156 8.42 -10.72 8.11
N SER A 157 8.42 -9.39 8.02
CA SER A 157 8.68 -8.62 6.80
C SER A 157 9.68 -7.52 7.10
N TYR A 158 10.74 -7.42 6.29
CA TYR A 158 11.72 -6.35 6.44
C TYR A 158 11.07 -4.98 6.20
N GLN A 159 10.15 -4.89 5.23
CA GLN A 159 9.47 -3.64 4.90
C GLN A 159 8.60 -3.19 6.08
N VAL A 160 7.78 -4.09 6.63
CA VAL A 160 6.95 -3.78 7.82
C VAL A 160 7.83 -3.41 9.01
N TRP A 161 8.90 -4.16 9.29
CA TRP A 161 9.85 -3.84 10.36
C TRP A 161 10.50 -2.45 10.19
N SER A 162 10.83 -2.08 8.95
CA SER A 162 11.45 -0.79 8.65
C SER A 162 10.49 0.36 8.93
N TYR A 163 9.26 0.32 8.41
CA TYR A 163 8.26 1.36 8.63
C TYR A 163 7.77 1.42 10.08
N LEU A 164 7.65 0.27 10.76
CA LEU A 164 7.34 0.23 12.19
C LEU A 164 8.42 0.95 13.02
N GLY A 165 9.67 0.84 12.63
CA GLY A 165 10.77 1.57 13.27
C GLY A 165 10.51 3.05 13.25
N ASP A 166 10.23 3.60 12.08
CA ASP A 166 10.00 5.03 11.89
C ASP A 166 8.77 5.49 12.71
N GLU A 167 7.65 4.77 12.64
CA GLU A 167 6.41 5.14 13.38
C GLU A 167 6.55 5.00 14.90
N ILE A 168 7.25 3.97 15.38
CA ILE A 168 7.41 3.74 16.82
C ILE A 168 8.46 4.69 17.40
N VAL A 169 9.59 4.91 16.72
CA VAL A 169 10.67 5.80 17.20
C VAL A 169 10.16 7.21 17.42
N GLU A 170 9.29 7.71 16.54
CA GLU A 170 8.77 9.08 16.61
C GLU A 170 7.76 9.28 17.74
N ASP A 171 6.99 8.25 18.13
CA ASP A 171 5.84 8.43 19.01
C ASP A 171 5.69 7.36 20.11
N ILE A 172 6.76 6.63 20.46
CA ILE A 172 6.71 5.51 21.43
C ILE A 172 6.03 5.89 22.77
N LYS A 173 6.23 7.12 23.23
CA LYS A 173 5.73 7.59 24.52
C LYS A 173 4.21 7.72 24.54
N SER A 174 3.57 8.01 23.41
CA SER A 174 2.11 8.18 23.37
C SER A 174 1.37 6.86 23.28
N TYR A 175 2.01 5.79 22.80
CA TYR A 175 1.33 4.52 22.56
C TYR A 175 0.94 3.78 23.85
N ASN A 176 1.60 4.02 24.99
CA ASN A 176 1.33 3.35 26.28
C ASN A 176 1.07 1.84 26.14
N SER A 177 1.77 1.18 25.21
CA SER A 177 1.63 -0.24 24.90
C SER A 177 2.85 -0.99 25.38
N LYS A 178 2.64 -1.99 26.23
CA LYS A 178 3.73 -2.85 26.70
C LYS A 178 4.40 -3.57 25.52
N LYS A 179 3.61 -4.11 24.58
CA LYS A 179 4.09 -4.87 23.43
C LYS A 179 4.95 -4.01 22.50
N LEU A 180 4.51 -2.79 22.19
CA LEU A 180 5.29 -1.87 21.34
C LEU A 180 6.56 -1.39 22.04
N ASN A 181 6.52 -1.14 23.35
CA ASN A 181 7.72 -0.78 24.12
C ASN A 181 8.76 -1.92 24.15
N GLU A 182 8.31 -3.17 24.34
CA GLU A 182 9.18 -4.35 24.28
C GLU A 182 9.79 -4.50 22.87
N TYR A 183 8.95 -4.44 21.83
CA TYR A 183 9.41 -4.54 20.45
C TYR A 183 10.40 -3.43 20.06
N TYR A 184 10.15 -2.18 20.47
CA TYR A 184 11.08 -1.07 20.30
C TYR A 184 12.43 -1.36 20.94
N SER A 185 12.42 -1.78 22.22
CA SER A 185 13.65 -2.02 22.99
C SER A 185 14.52 -3.11 22.36
N GLU A 186 13.89 -4.12 21.76
CA GLU A 186 14.56 -5.22 21.07
C GLU A 186 15.16 -4.82 19.70
N ASN A 187 14.66 -3.76 19.08
CA ASN A 187 14.99 -3.40 17.69
C ASN A 187 15.69 -2.06 17.51
N ILE A 188 15.67 -1.16 18.49
CA ILE A 188 16.18 0.22 18.37
C ILE A 188 17.63 0.31 17.87
N GLU A 189 18.52 -0.57 18.34
CA GLU A 189 19.91 -0.56 17.88
C GLU A 189 20.04 -0.99 16.41
N LYS A 190 19.21 -1.93 15.95
CA LYS A 190 19.18 -2.34 14.54
C LYS A 190 18.61 -1.24 13.64
N TRP A 191 17.61 -0.50 14.09
CA TRP A 191 17.10 0.66 13.36
C TRP A 191 18.14 1.78 13.26
N LYS A 192 18.86 2.08 14.36
CA LYS A 192 20.00 3.02 14.30
C LYS A 192 21.05 2.57 13.29
N GLU A 193 21.40 1.29 13.27
CA GLU A 193 22.36 0.74 12.30
C GLU A 193 21.88 0.89 10.86
N LYS A 194 20.60 0.58 10.58
CA LYS A 194 19.95 0.83 9.28
C LYS A 194 20.08 2.31 8.89
N ASP A 195 19.72 3.23 9.78
CA ASP A 195 19.75 4.67 9.47
C ASP A 195 21.17 5.20 9.24
N ILE A 196 22.15 4.68 9.97
CA ILE A 196 23.57 4.98 9.75
C ILE A 196 24.00 4.52 8.34
N GLN A 197 23.55 3.34 7.90
CA GLN A 197 23.86 2.85 6.56
C GLN A 197 23.21 3.68 5.45
N LEU A 198 21.97 4.16 5.67
CA LEU A 198 21.22 4.94 4.68
C LEU A 198 21.66 6.40 4.60
N TYR A 199 21.82 7.05 5.74
CA TYR A 199 22.00 8.50 5.84
C TYR A 199 23.41 8.93 6.30
N GLY A 200 24.20 7.99 6.79
CA GLY A 200 25.52 8.23 7.38
C GLY A 200 25.46 8.53 8.88
N LYS A 201 26.55 8.17 9.56
CA LYS A 201 26.67 8.20 11.03
C LYS A 201 26.30 9.55 11.67
N GLU A 202 26.87 10.64 11.17
CA GLU A 202 26.67 11.97 11.76
C GLU A 202 25.20 12.41 11.71
N LYS A 203 24.50 12.13 10.61
CA LYS A 203 23.08 12.50 10.45
C LYS A 203 22.19 11.66 11.36
N ALA A 204 22.42 10.35 11.40
CA ALA A 204 21.66 9.44 12.24
C ALA A 204 21.85 9.78 13.74
N GLU A 205 23.10 9.95 14.20
CA GLU A 205 23.38 10.31 15.60
C GLU A 205 22.73 11.64 15.99
N LYS A 206 22.73 12.62 15.09
CA LYS A 206 22.03 13.89 15.32
C LYS A 206 20.54 13.70 15.51
N TYR A 207 19.88 12.93 14.64
CA TYR A 207 18.44 12.63 14.70
C TYR A 207 18.05 12.00 16.05
N TYR A 208 18.72 10.91 16.46
CA TYR A 208 18.41 10.24 17.73
C TYR A 208 18.73 11.10 18.96
N ASN A 209 19.74 11.97 18.89
CA ASN A 209 20.02 12.91 19.97
C ASN A 209 18.94 14.00 20.10
N GLU A 210 18.33 14.42 19.00
CA GLU A 210 17.23 15.40 19.02
C GLU A 210 15.94 14.78 19.59
N LEU A 211 15.62 13.54 19.19
CA LEU A 211 14.49 12.77 19.75
C LEU A 211 14.57 12.61 21.27
N ASN A 212 15.78 12.36 21.81
CA ASN A 212 15.99 12.24 23.26
C ASN A 212 15.80 13.57 24.01
N LYS A 213 15.97 14.72 23.34
CA LYS A 213 15.83 16.05 23.96
C LYS A 213 14.40 16.57 23.95
N THR A 214 13.62 16.29 22.91
CA THR A 214 12.18 16.62 22.85
C THR A 214 11.33 15.72 23.74
N SER A 215 11.93 14.62 24.19
CA SER A 215 11.37 13.62 25.09
C SER A 215 11.52 13.96 26.59
N GLY A 216 12.20 15.04 26.97
CA GLY A 216 12.51 15.42 28.35
C GLY A 216 11.47 16.31 29.02
#